data_AF-A0A5E4JDJ4-F1
#
_entry.id   AF-A0A5E4JDJ4-F1
#
_cell.length_a   1.000
_cell.length_b   1.000
_cell.length_c   1.000
_cell.angle_alpha   90.00
_cell.angle_beta   90.00
_cell.angle_gamma   90.00
#
_symmetry.space_group_name_H-M   'P 1'
#
loop_
_entity.id
_entity.type
_entity.pdbx_description
1 polymer ?
#
loop_
_entity_poly.entity_id
_entity_poly.type
_entity_poly.pdbx_seq_one_letter_code
_entity_poly.pdbx_strand_id
1 'polypeptide(L)'
;MAKKAKTTKRRMSDEEYWEEWGERFGKKMEKKGEAFGKRLEARFEKKGKHFEKDCKWHCSPLGVIGPLAGSIVGIVVLIIIVAIVNWLNLGLGSTFLSALTGFVMNNLPWFFAAGLIFNYAKYISRLMGHFKHFFRPVITSAAIAFVAWLIGAVFMAVNVSAQDPFIASVSYSLSTHVLEIFLVFLVLGYAFLIIGHFLRMWMEK
;
A
#
# COMPACT_ATOMS: atom_id res chain seq x y z
N MET A 1 -6.03 50.51 -46.44
CA MET A 1 -5.59 49.17 -46.88
C MET A 1 -4.05 49.13 -46.84
N ALA A 2 -3.46 48.52 -45.82
CA ALA A 2 -2.00 48.44 -45.68
C ALA A 2 -1.43 47.30 -46.55
N LYS A 3 -0.60 47.66 -47.54
CA LYS A 3 0.12 46.71 -48.41
C LYS A 3 1.10 45.91 -47.55
N LYS A 4 0.85 44.59 -47.39
CA LYS A 4 1.80 43.66 -46.77
C LYS A 4 3.09 43.65 -47.60
N ALA A 5 4.18 44.13 -47.01
CA ALA A 5 5.51 44.06 -47.61
C ALA A 5 5.87 42.58 -47.85
N LYS A 6 6.13 42.23 -49.12
CA LYS A 6 6.63 40.91 -49.49
C LYS A 6 8.05 40.80 -48.97
N THR A 7 8.26 39.99 -47.94
CA THR A 7 9.60 39.60 -47.49
C THR A 7 10.24 38.74 -48.57
N THR A 8 11.19 39.34 -49.29
CA THR A 8 12.08 38.63 -50.22
C THR A 8 12.90 37.63 -49.39
N LYS A 9 12.53 36.35 -49.43
CA LYS A 9 13.33 35.27 -48.85
C LYS A 9 14.65 35.18 -49.61
N ARG A 10 15.72 35.73 -49.03
CA ARG A 10 17.09 35.52 -49.47
C ARG A 10 17.35 34.00 -49.43
N ARG A 11 17.73 33.39 -50.56
CA ARG A 11 18.17 31.98 -50.59
C ARG A 11 19.52 31.94 -49.87
N MET A 12 19.52 31.47 -48.63
CA MET A 12 20.73 31.10 -47.90
C MET A 12 21.39 29.91 -48.60
N SER A 13 22.72 29.83 -48.56
CA SER A 13 23.43 28.61 -48.94
C SER A 13 23.16 27.51 -47.90
N ASP A 14 23.30 26.25 -48.31
CA ASP A 14 23.07 25.12 -47.41
C ASP A 14 24.02 25.16 -46.20
N GLU A 15 25.25 25.65 -46.36
CA GLU A 15 26.23 25.82 -45.27
C GLU A 15 25.80 26.88 -44.23
N GLU A 16 25.38 28.08 -44.67
CA GLU A 16 24.87 29.11 -43.76
C GLU A 16 23.63 28.62 -42.99
N TYR A 17 22.79 27.81 -43.63
CA TYR A 17 21.62 27.21 -42.98
C TYR A 17 22.01 26.24 -41.87
N TRP A 18 23.02 25.39 -42.10
CA TRP A 18 23.50 24.41 -41.12
C TRP A 18 24.20 25.07 -39.93
N GLU A 19 24.99 26.12 -40.15
CA GLU A 19 25.61 26.88 -39.06
C GLU A 19 24.56 27.59 -38.19
N GLU A 20 23.61 28.28 -38.82
CA GLU A 20 22.55 28.99 -38.09
C GLU A 20 21.62 28.02 -37.34
N TRP A 21 21.38 26.83 -37.90
CA TRP A 21 20.66 25.76 -37.22
C TRP A 21 21.44 25.23 -36.01
N GLY A 22 22.74 24.99 -36.15
CA GLY A 22 23.61 24.49 -35.09
C GLY A 22 23.68 25.45 -33.89
N GLU A 23 23.87 26.75 -34.13
CA GLU A 23 23.84 27.77 -33.07
C GLU A 23 22.49 27.83 -32.35
N ARG A 24 21.39 27.82 -33.10
CA ARG A 24 20.03 27.85 -32.51
C ARG A 24 19.75 26.59 -31.72
N PHE A 25 20.22 25.44 -32.19
CA PHE A 25 20.08 24.17 -31.49
C PHE A 25 20.90 24.17 -30.19
N GLY A 26 22.15 24.59 -30.24
CA GLY A 26 23.04 24.72 -29.07
C GLY A 26 22.43 25.60 -27.98
N LYS A 27 22.03 26.84 -28.33
CA LYS A 27 21.37 27.77 -27.38
C LYS A 27 20.05 27.21 -26.81
N LYS A 28 19.32 26.43 -27.61
CA LYS A 28 18.05 25.81 -27.17
C LYS A 28 18.29 24.62 -26.23
N MET A 29 19.36 23.85 -26.46
CA MET A 29 19.76 22.74 -25.61
C MET A 29 20.35 23.21 -24.29
N GLU A 30 21.17 24.25 -24.30
CA GLU A 30 21.72 24.88 -23.09
C GLU A 30 20.61 25.38 -22.16
N LYS A 31 19.65 26.16 -22.69
CA LYS A 31 18.46 26.59 -21.95
C LYS A 31 17.61 25.43 -21.42
N LYS A 32 17.48 24.35 -22.19
CA LYS A 32 16.75 23.15 -21.74
C LYS A 32 17.51 22.41 -20.65
N GLY A 33 18.83 22.33 -20.75
CA GLY A 33 19.71 21.72 -19.76
C GLY A 33 19.65 22.46 -18.42
N GLU A 34 19.77 23.79 -18.42
CA GLU A 34 19.63 24.60 -17.21
C GLU A 34 18.23 24.49 -16.59
N ALA A 35 17.18 24.53 -17.41
CA ALA A 35 15.81 24.37 -16.93
C ALA A 35 15.56 22.96 -16.36
N PHE A 36 16.21 21.93 -16.91
CA PHE A 36 16.15 20.57 -16.39
C PHE A 36 16.93 20.44 -15.08
N GLY A 37 18.14 21.01 -14.99
CA GLY A 37 18.96 21.06 -13.78
C GLY A 37 18.23 21.74 -12.62
N LYS A 38 17.69 22.94 -12.84
CA LYS A 38 16.89 23.66 -11.83
C LYS A 38 15.63 22.90 -11.41
N ARG A 39 14.98 22.17 -12.33
CA ARG A 39 13.84 21.30 -12.00
C ARG A 39 14.24 20.08 -11.18
N LEU A 40 15.41 19.50 -11.43
CA LEU A 40 15.95 18.41 -10.64
C LEU A 40 16.31 18.87 -9.23
N GLU A 41 17.08 19.96 -9.10
CA GLU A 41 17.41 20.55 -7.79
C GLU A 41 16.16 20.89 -6.99
N ALA A 42 15.18 21.57 -7.58
CA ALA A 42 13.94 21.90 -6.89
C ALA A 42 13.14 20.64 -6.46
N ARG A 43 13.23 19.53 -7.20
CA ARG A 43 12.61 18.25 -6.82
C ARG A 43 13.38 17.56 -5.69
N PHE A 44 14.70 17.59 -5.72
CA PHE A 44 15.55 17.01 -4.68
C PHE A 44 15.43 17.79 -3.38
N GLU A 45 15.43 19.13 -3.42
CA GLU A 45 15.29 19.98 -2.24
C GLU A 45 13.90 19.86 -1.61
N LYS A 46 12.84 19.81 -2.43
CA LYS A 46 11.47 19.56 -1.93
C LYS A 46 11.33 18.16 -1.32
N LYS A 47 11.92 17.13 -1.93
CA LYS A 47 11.91 15.78 -1.37
C LYS A 47 12.73 15.69 -0.08
N GLY A 48 13.90 16.33 -0.04
CA GLY A 48 14.77 16.39 1.14
C GLY A 48 14.09 17.04 2.33
N LYS A 49 13.48 18.22 2.14
CA LYS A 49 12.75 18.94 3.19
C LYS A 49 11.50 18.20 3.69
N HIS A 50 10.86 17.40 2.84
CA HIS A 50 9.75 16.53 3.27
C HIS A 50 10.24 15.33 4.08
N PHE A 51 11.31 14.69 3.60
CA PHE A 51 11.95 13.58 4.31
C PHE A 51 12.45 14.02 5.70
N GLU A 52 13.04 15.20 5.80
CA GLU A 52 13.58 15.74 7.04
C GLU A 52 12.48 16.07 8.07
N LYS A 53 11.33 16.61 7.61
CA LYS A 53 10.16 16.83 8.47
C LYS A 53 9.50 15.54 8.93
N ASP A 54 9.36 14.56 8.04
CA ASP A 54 8.76 13.27 8.38
C ASP A 54 9.66 12.46 9.33
N CYS A 55 10.99 12.52 9.14
CA CYS A 55 11.97 11.93 10.06
C CYS A 55 11.93 12.58 11.44
N LYS A 56 11.79 13.90 11.56
CA LYS A 56 11.83 14.59 12.87
C LYS A 56 10.69 14.16 13.80
N TRP A 57 9.51 13.87 13.25
CA TRP A 57 8.37 13.35 14.03
C TRP A 57 8.44 11.83 14.26
N HIS A 58 8.96 11.05 13.31
CA HIS A 58 8.98 9.58 13.39
C HIS A 58 10.25 8.98 14.02
N CYS A 59 11.33 9.74 14.14
CA CYS A 59 12.57 9.36 14.84
C CYS A 59 12.57 9.75 16.32
N SER A 60 11.50 10.38 16.82
CA SER A 60 11.27 10.50 18.26
C SER A 60 11.00 9.10 18.85
N PRO A 61 11.39 8.79 20.10
CA PRO A 61 11.08 7.51 20.76
C PRO A 61 9.58 7.16 20.75
N LEU A 62 8.71 8.16 20.61
CA LEU A 62 7.26 7.98 20.40
C LEU A 62 6.91 7.31 19.07
N GLY A 63 7.79 7.36 18.06
CA GLY A 63 7.57 6.77 16.73
C GLY A 63 7.52 5.24 16.75
N VAL A 64 8.39 4.60 17.53
CA VAL A 64 8.44 3.12 17.67
C VAL A 64 7.29 2.61 18.56
N ILE A 65 6.84 3.42 19.51
CA ILE A 65 5.70 3.13 20.40
C ILE A 65 4.36 3.30 19.67
N GLY A 66 4.30 4.17 18.64
CA GLY A 66 3.08 4.46 17.88
C GLY A 66 2.33 3.21 17.39
N PRO A 67 2.99 2.25 16.71
CA PRO A 67 2.35 0.99 16.29
C PRO A 67 1.76 0.16 17.43
N LEU A 68 2.46 0.09 18.56
CA LEU A 68 1.99 -0.61 19.75
C LEU A 68 0.74 0.08 20.32
N ALA A 69 0.80 1.40 20.51
CA ALA A 69 -0.33 2.19 21.01
C ALA A 69 -1.55 2.07 20.08
N GLY A 70 -1.36 2.14 18.76
CA GLY A 70 -2.44 1.97 17.78
C GLY A 70 -3.10 0.58 17.86
N SER A 71 -2.32 -0.45 18.16
CA SER A 71 -2.83 -1.83 18.32
C SER A 71 -3.61 -2.00 19.62
N ILE A 72 -3.13 -1.40 20.72
CA ILE A 72 -3.86 -1.35 22.00
C ILE A 72 -5.20 -0.64 21.83
N VAL A 73 -5.21 0.55 21.21
CA VAL A 73 -6.44 1.30 20.93
C VAL A 73 -7.41 0.48 20.08
N GLY A 74 -6.92 -0.21 19.05
CA GLY A 74 -7.73 -1.11 18.23
C GLY A 74 -8.41 -2.22 19.03
N ILE A 75 -7.69 -2.84 19.98
CA ILE A 75 -8.25 -3.88 20.86
C ILE A 75 -9.27 -3.31 21.84
N VAL A 76 -9.01 -2.14 22.42
CA VAL A 76 -9.98 -1.47 23.31
C VAL A 76 -11.29 -1.20 22.56
N VAL A 77 -11.20 -0.67 21.33
CA VAL A 77 -12.38 -0.43 20.48
C VAL A 77 -13.10 -1.75 20.17
N LEU A 78 -12.37 -2.81 19.85
CA LEU A 78 -12.95 -4.13 19.60
C LEU A 78 -13.70 -4.69 20.82
N ILE A 79 -13.13 -4.57 22.02
CA ILE A 79 -13.77 -4.99 23.27
C ILE A 79 -15.07 -4.21 23.50
N ILE A 80 -15.07 -2.90 23.27
CA ILE A 80 -16.27 -2.05 23.40
C ILE A 80 -17.36 -2.52 22.43
N ILE A 81 -17.00 -2.80 21.16
CA ILE A 81 -17.95 -3.31 20.16
C ILE A 81 -18.54 -4.65 20.61
N VAL A 82 -17.70 -5.59 21.09
CA VAL A 82 -18.16 -6.89 21.59
C VAL A 82 -19.08 -6.72 22.80
N ALA A 83 -18.76 -5.81 23.72
CA ALA A 83 -19.61 -5.52 24.88
C ALA A 83 -20.99 -5.00 24.47
N ILE A 84 -21.05 -4.10 23.49
CA ILE A 84 -22.32 -3.60 22.93
C ILE A 84 -23.12 -4.74 22.28
N VAL A 85 -22.47 -5.58 21.47
CA VAL A 85 -23.13 -6.72 20.81
C VAL A 85 -23.65 -7.71 21.86
N ASN A 86 -22.88 -7.98 22.91
CA ASN A 86 -23.29 -8.88 23.98
C ASN A 86 -24.47 -8.31 24.78
N TRP A 87 -24.48 -7.00 25.04
CA TRP A 87 -25.62 -6.32 25.68
C TRP A 87 -26.89 -6.43 24.85
N LEU A 88 -26.81 -6.21 23.53
CA LEU A 88 -27.94 -6.43 22.61
C LEU A 88 -28.40 -7.89 22.59
N ASN A 89 -27.46 -8.83 22.70
CA ASN A 89 -27.77 -10.25 22.69
C ASN A 89 -28.56 -10.72 23.92
N LEU A 90 -28.46 -10.02 25.06
CA LEU A 90 -29.31 -10.32 26.23
C LEU A 90 -30.81 -10.19 25.92
N GLY A 91 -31.18 -9.26 25.02
CA GLY A 91 -32.57 -9.09 24.59
C GLY A 91 -32.98 -10.05 23.46
N LEU A 92 -32.03 -10.49 22.63
CA LEU A 92 -32.31 -11.32 21.45
C LEU A 92 -32.19 -12.83 21.71
N GLY A 93 -31.37 -13.24 22.67
CA GLY A 93 -31.10 -14.66 22.95
C GLY A 93 -30.47 -15.41 21.77
N SER A 94 -29.71 -14.73 20.91
CA SER A 94 -29.19 -15.31 19.67
C SER A 94 -27.94 -16.16 19.92
N THR A 95 -28.02 -17.45 19.56
CA THR A 95 -26.89 -18.39 19.64
C THR A 95 -25.75 -17.97 18.72
N PHE A 96 -26.06 -17.42 17.54
CA PHE A 96 -25.07 -16.87 16.61
C PHE A 96 -24.27 -15.71 17.24
N LEU A 97 -24.96 -14.74 17.87
CA LEU A 97 -24.26 -13.61 18.49
C LEU A 97 -23.39 -14.06 19.65
N SER A 98 -23.85 -15.01 20.46
CA SER A 98 -23.03 -15.62 21.52
C SER A 98 -21.79 -16.31 20.97
N ALA A 99 -21.92 -17.07 19.88
CA ALA A 99 -20.79 -17.73 19.23
C ALA A 99 -19.80 -16.71 18.64
N LEU A 100 -20.30 -15.65 18.01
CA LEU A 100 -19.49 -14.59 17.42
C LEU A 100 -18.71 -13.81 18.48
N THR A 101 -19.37 -13.37 19.55
CA THR A 101 -18.70 -12.63 20.64
C THR A 101 -17.69 -13.51 21.37
N GLY A 102 -18.05 -14.78 21.63
CA GLY A 102 -17.13 -15.77 22.20
C GLY A 102 -15.90 -16.00 21.33
N PHE A 103 -16.08 -16.11 20.01
CA PHE A 103 -14.96 -16.22 19.06
C PHE A 103 -14.03 -15.00 19.15
N VAL A 104 -14.57 -13.77 19.10
CA VAL A 104 -13.75 -12.56 19.16
C VAL A 104 -12.97 -12.47 20.47
N MET A 105 -13.62 -12.76 21.60
CA MET A 105 -12.98 -12.71 22.92
C MET A 105 -11.90 -13.77 23.09
N ASN A 106 -12.15 -15.00 22.63
CA ASN A 106 -11.17 -16.09 22.72
C ASN A 106 -9.95 -15.86 21.82
N ASN A 107 -10.12 -15.09 20.74
CA ASN A 107 -9.05 -14.80 19.79
C ASN A 107 -8.50 -13.37 19.90
N LEU A 108 -8.79 -12.67 20.99
CA LEU A 108 -8.31 -11.31 21.22
C LEU A 108 -6.77 -11.17 21.08
N PRO A 109 -5.94 -12.12 21.56
CA PRO A 109 -4.49 -12.07 21.35
C PRO A 109 -4.09 -12.10 19.87
N TRP A 110 -4.83 -12.84 19.03
CA TRP A 110 -4.57 -12.93 17.59
C TRP A 110 -4.93 -11.63 16.88
N PHE A 111 -6.05 -10.99 17.23
CA PHE A 111 -6.39 -9.66 16.75
C PHE A 111 -5.32 -8.63 17.13
N PHE A 112 -4.80 -8.71 18.36
CA PHE A 112 -3.74 -7.83 18.83
C PHE A 112 -2.45 -8.06 18.04
N ALA A 113 -2.03 -9.31 17.88
CA ALA A 113 -0.84 -9.66 17.11
C ALA A 113 -0.95 -9.23 15.64
N ALA A 114 -2.10 -9.45 15.00
CA ALA A 114 -2.35 -9.00 13.64
C ALA A 114 -2.30 -7.47 13.53
N GLY A 115 -2.97 -6.76 14.43
CA GLY A 115 -2.92 -5.29 14.52
C GLY A 115 -1.49 -4.78 14.71
N LEU A 116 -0.72 -5.42 15.59
CA LEU A 116 0.68 -5.11 15.85
C LEU A 116 1.53 -5.27 14.58
N ILE A 117 1.43 -6.42 13.92
CA ILE A 117 2.15 -6.72 12.68
C ILE A 117 1.80 -5.70 11.59
N PHE A 118 0.51 -5.39 11.39
CA PHE A 118 0.11 -4.42 10.36
C PHE A 118 0.56 -3.00 10.67
N ASN A 119 0.48 -2.57 11.92
CA ASN A 119 0.92 -1.24 12.33
C ASN A 119 2.45 -1.10 12.23
N TYR A 120 3.21 -2.11 12.63
CA TYR A 120 4.67 -2.11 12.47
C TYR A 120 5.08 -2.23 11.00
N ALA A 121 4.41 -3.06 10.21
CA ALA A 121 4.60 -3.14 8.78
C ALA A 121 4.40 -1.77 8.10
N LYS A 122 3.34 -1.05 8.49
CA LYS A 122 3.07 0.31 8.02
C LYS A 122 4.16 1.28 8.45
N TYR A 123 4.59 1.24 9.71
CA TYR A 123 5.69 2.06 10.24
C TYR A 123 7.01 1.80 9.50
N ILE A 124 7.42 0.54 9.38
CA ILE A 124 8.63 0.12 8.67
C ILE A 124 8.56 0.53 7.20
N SER A 125 7.40 0.40 6.55
CA SER A 125 7.23 0.80 5.14
C SER A 125 7.40 2.30 4.90
N ARG A 126 7.18 3.12 5.94
CA ARG A 126 7.44 4.57 5.91
C ARG A 126 8.92 4.86 6.18
N LEU A 127 9.52 4.17 7.16
CA LEU A 127 10.92 4.34 7.54
C LEU A 127 11.87 3.90 6.42
N MET A 128 11.62 2.74 5.83
CA MET A 128 12.44 2.11 4.80
C MET A 128 11.77 2.25 3.42
N GLY A 129 11.61 3.49 2.95
CA GLY A 129 10.91 3.77 1.69
C GLY A 129 11.39 2.94 0.48
N HIS A 130 12.67 2.57 0.43
CA HIS A 130 13.23 1.72 -0.61
C HIS A 130 12.79 0.25 -0.50
N PHE A 131 12.70 -0.30 0.72
CA PHE A 131 12.32 -1.70 0.98
C PHE A 131 10.80 -1.94 0.97
N LYS A 132 9.99 -0.88 0.90
CA LYS A 132 8.53 -0.97 0.86
C LYS A 132 8.01 -1.95 -0.20
N HIS A 133 8.63 -1.98 -1.37
CA HIS A 133 8.22 -2.88 -2.44
C HIS A 133 8.48 -4.35 -2.09
N PHE A 134 9.60 -4.65 -1.43
CA PHE A 134 10.01 -6.00 -1.10
C PHE A 134 9.13 -6.65 -0.01
N PHE A 135 8.72 -5.89 1.01
CA PHE A 135 7.89 -6.42 2.10
C PHE A 135 6.39 -6.45 1.77
N ARG A 136 5.95 -5.71 0.74
CA ARG A 136 4.53 -5.61 0.39
C ARG A 136 3.88 -6.98 0.12
N PRO A 137 4.47 -7.91 -0.66
CA PRO A 137 3.92 -9.26 -0.85
C PRO A 137 3.66 -9.99 0.47
N VAL A 138 4.61 -9.95 1.41
CA VAL A 138 4.49 -10.61 2.72
C VAL A 138 3.30 -10.06 3.50
N ILE A 139 3.22 -8.73 3.63
CA ILE A 139 2.17 -8.06 4.41
C ILE A 139 0.79 -8.30 3.78
N THR A 140 0.70 -8.19 2.46
CA THR A 140 -0.56 -8.42 1.73
C THR A 140 -1.01 -9.87 1.86
N SER A 141 -0.10 -10.84 1.76
CA SER A 141 -0.44 -12.26 1.89
C SER A 141 -0.87 -12.60 3.31
N ALA A 142 -0.19 -12.05 4.32
CA ALA A 142 -0.59 -12.18 5.72
C ALA A 142 -1.99 -11.58 5.98
N ALA A 143 -2.29 -10.43 5.39
CA ALA A 143 -3.62 -9.81 5.47
C ALA A 143 -4.71 -10.68 4.84
N ILE A 144 -4.45 -11.25 3.65
CA ILE A 144 -5.40 -12.12 2.96
C ILE A 144 -5.64 -13.39 3.77
N ALA A 145 -4.59 -14.03 4.28
CA ALA A 145 -4.70 -15.22 5.12
C ALA A 145 -5.48 -14.94 6.42
N PHE A 146 -5.20 -13.80 7.06
CA PHE A 146 -5.94 -13.38 8.26
C PHE A 146 -7.43 -13.14 7.97
N VAL A 147 -7.75 -12.51 6.84
CA VAL A 147 -9.15 -12.30 6.40
C VAL A 147 -9.83 -13.64 6.08
N ALA A 148 -9.15 -14.56 5.40
CA ALA A 148 -9.68 -15.88 5.09
C ALA A 148 -10.00 -16.67 6.36
N TRP A 149 -9.10 -16.64 7.34
CA TRP A 149 -9.31 -17.23 8.66
C TRP A 149 -10.53 -16.60 9.36
N LEU A 150 -10.66 -15.27 9.31
CA LEU A 150 -11.80 -14.56 9.91
C LEU A 150 -13.14 -14.94 9.24
N ILE A 151 -13.17 -15.06 7.92
CA ILE A 151 -14.36 -15.54 7.19
C ILE A 151 -14.69 -16.98 7.61
N GLY A 152 -13.68 -17.85 7.70
CA GLY A 152 -13.86 -19.23 8.16
C GLY A 152 -14.48 -19.30 9.54
N ALA A 153 -14.02 -18.45 10.47
CA ALA A 153 -14.58 -18.36 11.81
C ALA A 153 -16.02 -17.82 11.85
N VAL A 154 -16.34 -16.82 11.03
CA VAL A 154 -17.73 -16.32 10.91
C VAL A 154 -18.64 -17.43 10.38
N PHE A 155 -18.21 -18.18 9.37
CA PHE A 155 -18.98 -19.33 8.88
C PHE A 155 -19.13 -20.43 9.94
N MET A 156 -18.11 -20.65 10.77
CA MET A 156 -18.24 -21.56 11.91
C MET A 156 -19.34 -21.09 12.86
N ALA A 157 -19.36 -19.80 13.21
CA ALA A 157 -20.37 -19.22 14.08
C ALA A 157 -21.79 -19.29 13.48
N VAL A 158 -21.94 -19.03 12.17
CA VAL A 158 -23.21 -19.19 11.46
C VAL A 158 -23.67 -20.65 11.48
N ASN A 159 -22.73 -21.60 11.30
CA ASN A 159 -23.05 -23.01 11.23
C ASN A 159 -23.56 -23.59 12.56
N VAL A 160 -23.24 -22.96 13.70
CA VAL A 160 -23.81 -23.34 15.01
C VAL A 160 -25.34 -23.30 14.98
N SER A 161 -25.91 -22.32 14.28
CA SER A 161 -27.36 -22.15 14.17
C SER A 161 -27.93 -22.84 12.92
N ALA A 162 -27.22 -22.77 11.79
CA ALA A 162 -27.73 -23.28 10.50
C ALA A 162 -27.63 -24.81 10.37
N GLN A 163 -26.65 -25.44 11.03
CA GLN A 163 -26.37 -26.88 10.92
C GLN A 163 -26.23 -27.37 9.47
N ASP A 164 -25.67 -26.52 8.60
CA ASP A 164 -25.54 -26.78 7.17
C ASP A 164 -24.18 -27.44 6.86
N PRO A 165 -24.17 -28.66 6.28
CA PRO A 165 -22.93 -29.38 5.97
C PRO A 165 -21.98 -28.63 5.02
N PHE A 166 -22.51 -27.84 4.09
CA PHE A 166 -21.72 -27.05 3.17
C PHE A 166 -21.02 -25.89 3.89
N ILE A 167 -21.73 -25.16 4.75
CA ILE A 167 -21.13 -24.08 5.56
C ILE A 167 -20.03 -24.64 6.46
N ALA A 168 -20.27 -25.80 7.08
CA ALA A 168 -19.28 -26.51 7.89
C ALA A 168 -18.01 -26.84 7.07
N SER A 169 -18.18 -27.40 5.88
CA SER A 169 -17.07 -27.76 4.98
C SER A 169 -16.26 -26.54 4.56
N VAL A 170 -16.92 -25.43 4.19
CA VAL A 170 -16.23 -24.20 3.78
C VAL A 170 -15.46 -23.58 4.96
N SER A 171 -16.09 -23.52 6.13
CA SER A 171 -15.44 -23.02 7.36
C SER A 171 -14.20 -23.84 7.73
N TYR A 172 -14.32 -25.17 7.69
CA TYR A 172 -13.21 -26.08 7.98
C TYR A 172 -12.07 -25.95 6.96
N SER A 173 -12.41 -25.89 5.67
CA SER A 173 -11.44 -25.70 4.59
C SER A 173 -10.67 -24.38 4.74
N LEU A 174 -11.36 -23.27 5.00
CA LEU A 174 -10.71 -21.97 5.20
C LEU A 174 -9.79 -21.96 6.41
N SER A 175 -10.18 -22.63 7.50
CA SER A 175 -9.42 -22.66 8.75
C SER A 175 -8.20 -23.58 8.68
N THR A 176 -8.32 -24.70 7.95
CA THR A 176 -7.24 -25.69 7.80
C THR A 176 -6.19 -25.20 6.82
N HIS A 177 -6.60 -24.51 5.74
CA HIS A 177 -5.72 -24.12 4.66
C HIS A 177 -5.20 -22.67 4.72
N VAL A 178 -5.21 -22.04 5.90
CA VAL A 178 -4.77 -20.64 6.07
C VAL A 178 -3.31 -20.45 5.63
N LEU A 179 -2.45 -21.43 5.95
CA LEU A 179 -1.03 -21.37 5.61
C LEU A 179 -0.80 -21.51 4.10
N GLU A 180 -1.53 -22.39 3.44
CA GLU A 180 -1.49 -22.60 2.00
C GLU A 180 -1.97 -21.36 1.27
N ILE A 181 -3.07 -20.74 1.73
CA ILE A 181 -3.55 -19.45 1.20
C ILE A 181 -2.44 -18.40 1.32
N PHE A 182 -1.81 -18.28 2.51
CA PHE A 182 -0.69 -17.36 2.70
C PHE A 182 0.44 -17.60 1.68
N LEU A 183 0.89 -18.85 1.53
CA LEU A 183 1.99 -19.20 0.64
C LEU A 183 1.66 -18.94 -0.83
N VAL A 184 0.45 -19.29 -1.29
CA VAL A 184 0.01 -19.05 -2.67
C VAL A 184 0.03 -17.55 -2.98
N PHE A 185 -0.56 -16.72 -2.13
CA PHE A 185 -0.57 -15.27 -2.33
C PHE A 185 0.83 -14.66 -2.21
N LEU A 186 1.70 -15.24 -1.38
CA LEU A 186 3.09 -14.79 -1.25
C LEU A 186 3.86 -15.01 -2.55
N VAL A 187 3.78 -16.21 -3.11
CA VAL A 187 4.40 -16.58 -4.39
C VAL A 187 3.88 -15.68 -5.51
N LEU A 188 2.56 -15.51 -5.62
CA LEU A 188 1.96 -14.63 -6.62
C LEU A 188 2.42 -13.18 -6.45
N GLY A 189 2.44 -12.67 -5.22
CA GLY A 189 2.88 -11.31 -4.93
C GLY A 189 4.33 -11.05 -5.35
N TYR A 190 5.23 -12.00 -5.10
CA TYR A 190 6.62 -11.91 -5.57
C TYR A 190 6.74 -12.07 -7.09
N ALA A 191 5.96 -12.97 -7.70
CA ALA A 191 5.93 -13.12 -9.16
C ALA A 191 5.54 -11.79 -9.85
N PHE A 192 4.48 -11.12 -9.37
CA PHE A 192 4.07 -9.80 -9.87
C PHE A 192 5.15 -8.73 -9.69
N LEU A 193 5.88 -8.76 -8.56
CA LEU A 193 6.98 -7.83 -8.30
C LEU A 193 8.11 -8.00 -9.31
N ILE A 194 8.53 -9.24 -9.56
CA ILE A 194 9.61 -9.57 -10.51
C ILE A 194 9.21 -9.20 -11.94
N ILE A 195 8.01 -9.58 -12.37
CA ILE A 195 7.49 -9.25 -13.71
C ILE A 195 7.41 -7.73 -13.89
N GLY A 196 6.89 -7.02 -12.88
CA GLY A 196 6.80 -5.56 -12.92
C GLY A 196 8.17 -4.87 -13.00
N HIS A 197 9.19 -5.43 -12.34
CA HIS A 197 10.57 -4.95 -12.45
C HIS A 197 11.16 -5.20 -13.84
N PHE A 198 10.95 -6.40 -14.40
CA PHE A 198 11.43 -6.76 -15.73
C PHE A 198 10.82 -5.88 -16.82
N LEU A 199 9.50 -5.65 -16.79
CA LEU A 199 8.80 -4.79 -17.74
C LEU A 199 9.31 -3.35 -17.70
N ARG A 200 9.63 -2.81 -16.51
CA ARG A 200 10.18 -1.46 -16.38
C ARG A 200 11.55 -1.32 -17.05
N MET A 201 12.44 -2.31 -16.87
CA MET A 201 13.75 -2.32 -17.54
C MET A 201 13.64 -2.41 -19.06
N TRP A 202 12.61 -3.08 -19.58
CA TRP A 202 12.40 -3.21 -21.03
C TRP A 202 11.88 -1.92 -21.67
N MET A 203 11.02 -1.16 -20.96
CA MET A 203 10.48 0.11 -21.46
C MET A 203 11.48 1.28 -21.42
N GLU A 204 12.58 1.15 -20.68
CA GLU A 204 13.61 2.20 -20.57
C GLU A 204 14.72 2.07 -21.63
N LYS A 205 14.64 1.07 -22.51
CA LYS A 205 15.53 0.88 -23.67
C LYS A 205 14.85 1.34 -24.95
#